data_AF-A0A2K8UIH6-F1
#
_entry.id   AF-A0A2K8UIH6-F1
#
_cell.length_a   1.000
_cell.length_b   1.000
_cell.length_c   1.000
_cell.angle_alpha   90.00
_cell.angle_beta   90.00
_cell.angle_gamma   90.00
#
_symmetry.space_group_name_H-M   'P 1'
#
loop_
_entity.id
_entity.type
_entity.pdbx_description
1 polymer ?
#
loop_
_entity_poly.entity_id
_entity_poly.type
_entity_poly.pdbx_seq_one_letter_code
_entity_poly.pdbx_strand_id
1 'polypeptide(L)'
;MIAGAPGEDRPPTPADEAAWSNAVVVRGGGIPAVRAALAARRRGPQRAPTKVPTTIRFDADVLAALKTTGRGWQTRVNDAMREWLKEHSPPDTGTHR
;
A
#
# COMPACT_ATOMS: atom_id res chain seq x y z
N MET A 1 18.40 46.20 -13.38
CA MET A 1 18.94 45.62 -14.64
C MET A 1 19.19 44.15 -14.40
N ILE A 2 18.38 43.27 -14.99
CA ILE A 2 18.66 41.83 -14.99
C ILE A 2 19.26 41.56 -16.37
N ALA A 3 20.57 41.34 -16.43
CA ALA A 3 21.27 41.09 -17.68
C ALA A 3 20.76 39.81 -18.32
N GLY A 4 20.44 39.85 -19.61
CA GLY A 4 20.00 38.69 -20.38
C GLY A 4 21.09 37.64 -20.42
N ALA A 5 20.81 36.45 -19.90
CA ALA A 5 21.68 35.29 -20.07
C ALA A 5 21.49 34.76 -21.51
N PRO A 6 22.55 34.71 -22.34
CA PRO A 6 22.47 34.10 -23.66
C PRO A 6 22.25 32.59 -23.49
N GLY A 7 21.17 32.09 -24.10
CA GLY A 7 20.80 30.67 -24.08
C GLY A 7 21.67 29.86 -25.03
N GLU A 8 22.92 29.63 -24.65
CA GLU A 8 23.72 28.54 -25.23
C GLU A 8 23.51 27.31 -24.34
N ASP A 9 23.11 26.19 -24.92
CA ASP A 9 22.97 24.93 -24.20
C ASP A 9 24.35 24.50 -23.66
N ARG A 10 24.62 24.82 -22.39
CA ARG A 10 25.83 24.38 -21.70
C ARG A 10 25.82 22.85 -21.63
N PRO A 11 26.94 22.16 -21.94
CA PRO A 11 27.01 20.72 -21.81
C PRO A 11 26.66 20.28 -20.38
N PRO A 12 25.91 19.19 -20.21
CA PRO A 12 25.46 18.73 -18.89
C PRO A 12 26.67 18.47 -17.99
N THR A 13 26.57 18.90 -16.73
CA THR A 13 27.58 18.52 -15.73
C THR A 13 27.40 17.05 -15.34
N PRO A 14 28.43 16.40 -14.76
CA PRO A 14 28.27 15.08 -14.16
C PRO A 14 27.15 15.01 -13.10
N ALA A 15 26.84 16.13 -12.44
CA ALA A 15 25.72 16.23 -11.50
C ALA A 15 24.36 16.22 -12.22
N ASP A 16 24.26 16.85 -13.38
CA ASP A 16 23.06 16.83 -14.23
C ASP A 16 22.80 15.41 -14.77
N GLU A 17 23.86 14.70 -15.18
CA GLU A 17 23.78 13.30 -15.62
C GLU A 17 23.33 12.35 -14.50
N ALA A 18 23.89 12.51 -13.30
CA ALA A 18 23.50 11.73 -12.13
C ALA A 18 22.04 11.98 -11.73
N ALA A 19 21.56 13.22 -11.84
CA ALA A 19 20.16 13.56 -11.57
C ALA A 19 19.19 12.90 -12.57
N TRP A 20 19.61 12.71 -13.82
CA TRP A 20 18.78 12.11 -14.87
C TRP A 20 18.79 10.59 -14.87
N SER A 21 19.72 9.93 -14.18
CA SER A 21 19.81 8.46 -14.14
C SER A 21 18.55 7.76 -13.60
N ASN A 22 17.77 8.45 -12.76
CA ASN A 22 16.52 7.95 -12.18
C ASN A 22 15.26 8.61 -12.76
N ALA A 23 15.42 9.44 -13.79
CA ALA A 23 14.30 10.16 -14.37
C ALA A 23 13.39 9.21 -15.17
N VAL A 24 12.08 9.46 -15.10
CA VAL A 24 11.08 8.72 -15.88
C VAL A 24 10.91 9.43 -17.22
N VAL A 25 11.42 8.82 -18.30
CA VAL A 25 11.25 9.35 -19.65
C VAL A 25 9.87 8.97 -20.17
N VAL A 26 9.05 9.98 -20.50
CA VAL A 26 7.74 9.79 -21.12
C VAL A 26 7.83 10.10 -22.60
N ARG A 27 7.45 9.16 -23.46
CA ARG A 27 7.38 9.37 -24.91
C ARG A 27 6.32 10.44 -25.24
N GLY A 28 6.68 11.43 -26.04
CA GLY A 28 5.76 12.43 -26.59
C GLY A 28 5.86 13.84 -26.00
N GLY A 29 6.58 14.03 -24.87
CA GLY A 29 6.84 15.36 -24.29
C GLY A 29 5.59 16.14 -23.82
N GLY A 30 5.80 17.15 -22.99
CA GLY A 30 4.75 18.07 -22.53
C GLY A 30 3.93 17.60 -21.32
N ILE A 31 3.30 18.57 -20.65
CA ILE A 31 2.47 18.38 -19.45
C ILE A 31 1.37 17.31 -19.63
N PRO A 32 0.67 17.21 -20.79
CA PRO A 32 -0.36 16.19 -20.98
C PRO A 32 0.18 14.76 -20.93
N ALA A 33 1.30 14.48 -21.61
CA ALA A 33 1.90 13.15 -21.66
C ALA A 33 2.44 12.73 -20.28
N VAL A 34 3.09 13.66 -19.56
CA VAL A 34 3.58 13.42 -18.20
C VAL A 34 2.43 13.13 -17.23
N ARG A 35 1.33 13.88 -17.32
CA ARG A 35 0.13 13.63 -16.51
C ARG A 35 -0.49 12.27 -16.79
N ALA A 36 -0.57 11.85 -18.06
CA ALA A 36 -1.09 10.54 -18.43
C ALA A 36 -0.21 9.39 -17.90
N ALA A 37 1.12 9.49 -18.04
CA ALA A 37 2.05 8.50 -17.52
C ALA A 37 2.01 8.40 -15.99
N LEU A 38 1.87 9.54 -15.28
CA LEU A 38 1.75 9.56 -13.83
C LEU A 38 0.41 9.01 -13.34
N ALA A 39 -0.69 9.27 -14.07
CA ALA A 39 -1.99 8.69 -13.79
C ALA A 39 -2.00 7.17 -13.96
N ALA A 40 -1.35 6.65 -15.02
CA ALA A 40 -1.20 5.22 -15.26
C ALA A 40 -0.35 4.52 -14.18
N ARG A 41 0.58 5.23 -13.53
CA ARG A 41 1.38 4.72 -12.40
C ARG A 41 0.67 4.76 -11.04
N ARG A 42 -0.57 5.24 -10.96
CA ARG A 42 -1.32 5.16 -9.71
C ARG A 42 -1.58 3.68 -9.40
N ARG A 43 -1.13 3.22 -8.23
CA ARG A 43 -1.65 1.99 -7.60
C ARG A 43 -3.18 2.06 -7.71
N GLY A 44 -3.79 1.00 -8.26
CA GLY A 44 -5.24 0.93 -8.45
C GLY A 44 -6.00 1.27 -7.15
N PRO A 45 -7.31 1.53 -7.24
CA PRO A 45 -8.12 1.96 -6.09
C PRO A 45 -7.75 1.13 -4.87
N GLN A 46 -7.27 1.81 -3.83
CA GLN A 46 -6.84 1.20 -2.60
C GLN A 46 -8.04 0.44 -2.05
N ARG A 47 -8.09 -0.88 -2.30
CA ARG A 47 -9.15 -1.74 -1.77
C ARG A 47 -9.22 -1.44 -0.29
N ALA A 48 -10.40 -1.03 0.19
CA ALA A 48 -10.63 -0.78 1.60
C ALA A 48 -10.01 -1.95 2.40
N PRO A 49 -9.37 -1.69 3.55
CA PRO A 49 -8.74 -2.74 4.33
C PRO A 49 -9.73 -3.89 4.54
N THR A 50 -9.46 -5.04 3.91
CA THR A 50 -10.38 -6.19 4.00
C THR A 50 -10.45 -6.74 5.43
N LYS A 51 -9.49 -6.34 6.28
CA LYS A 51 -9.44 -6.67 7.69
C LYS A 51 -9.78 -5.41 8.49
N VAL A 52 -10.84 -5.49 9.28
CA VAL A 52 -11.19 -4.45 10.25
C VAL A 52 -10.36 -4.69 11.52
N PRO A 53 -9.55 -3.72 11.98
CA PRO A 53 -8.83 -3.85 13.24
C PRO A 53 -9.82 -3.76 14.40
N THR A 54 -9.91 -4.83 15.19
CA THR A 54 -10.75 -4.90 16.38
C THR A 54 -9.91 -5.34 17.57
N THR A 55 -10.15 -4.76 18.74
CA THR A 55 -9.50 -5.17 19.99
C THR A 55 -10.34 -6.25 20.66
N ILE A 56 -9.80 -7.46 20.77
CA ILE A 56 -10.42 -8.60 21.46
C ILE A 56 -9.54 -8.95 22.66
N ARG A 57 -10.17 -9.23 23.81
CA ARG A 57 -9.47 -9.71 25.01
C ARG A 57 -9.41 -11.23 24.97
N PHE A 58 -8.22 -11.77 25.29
CA PHE A 58 -7.98 -13.19 25.48
C PHE A 58 -7.43 -13.40 26.88
N ASP A 59 -7.69 -14.58 27.43
CA ASP A 59 -7.02 -15.01 28.66
C ASP A 59 -5.51 -15.13 28.44
N ALA A 60 -4.74 -14.94 29.52
CA ALA A 60 -3.28 -14.79 29.44
C ALA A 60 -2.58 -16.08 28.96
N ASP A 61 -3.08 -17.22 29.40
CA ASP A 61 -2.62 -18.57 29.02
C ASP A 61 -2.92 -18.86 27.54
N VAL A 62 -4.12 -18.53 27.07
CA VAL A 62 -4.51 -18.66 25.66
C VAL A 62 -3.62 -17.79 24.78
N LEU A 63 -3.40 -16.54 25.16
CA LEU A 63 -2.53 -15.64 24.39
C LEU A 63 -1.08 -16.13 24.37
N ALA A 64 -0.59 -16.70 25.48
CA ALA A 64 0.73 -17.30 25.54
C ALA A 64 0.85 -18.48 24.58
N ALA A 65 -0.10 -19.43 24.63
CA ALA A 65 -0.16 -20.58 23.73
C ALA A 65 -0.27 -20.20 22.25
N LEU A 66 -0.99 -19.12 21.93
CA LEU A 66 -1.07 -18.61 20.56
C LEU A 66 0.26 -18.02 20.11
N LYS A 67 0.92 -17.22 20.95
CA LYS A 67 2.21 -16.60 20.63
C LYS A 67 3.35 -17.61 20.47
N THR A 68 3.34 -18.73 21.19
CA THR A 68 4.36 -19.79 21.04
C THR A 68 4.34 -20.43 19.65
N THR A 69 3.21 -20.36 18.92
CA THR A 69 3.16 -20.82 17.52
C THR A 69 4.07 -20.00 16.58
N GLY A 70 4.58 -18.85 17.03
CA GLY A 70 5.59 -18.05 16.33
C GLY A 70 5.00 -17.00 15.39
N ARG A 71 5.79 -16.60 14.38
CA ARG A 71 5.38 -15.59 13.40
C ARG A 71 4.08 -16.01 12.70
N GLY A 72 3.15 -15.07 12.55
CA GLY A 72 1.86 -15.31 11.90
C GLY A 72 0.78 -15.92 12.79
N TRP A 73 0.98 -15.97 14.12
CA TRP A 73 -0.04 -16.50 15.04
C TRP A 73 -1.40 -15.80 14.92
N GLN A 74 -1.43 -14.49 14.65
CA GLN A 74 -2.69 -13.77 14.40
C GLN A 74 -3.43 -14.27 13.15
N THR A 75 -2.69 -14.61 12.09
CA THR A 75 -3.28 -15.20 10.88
C THR A 75 -3.86 -16.57 11.19
N ARG A 76 -3.13 -17.42 11.93
CA ARG A 76 -3.64 -18.73 12.37
C ARG A 76 -4.90 -18.61 13.22
N VAL A 77 -4.95 -17.66 14.16
CA VAL A 77 -6.15 -17.38 14.96
C VAL A 77 -7.32 -16.97 14.06
N ASN A 78 -7.07 -16.07 13.11
CA ASN A 78 -8.10 -15.67 12.16
C ASN A 78 -8.63 -16.86 11.35
N ASP A 79 -7.76 -17.76 10.90
CA ASP A 79 -8.15 -18.91 10.09
C ASP A 79 -8.92 -19.95 10.92
N ALA A 80 -8.51 -20.17 12.18
CA ALA A 80 -9.25 -21.00 13.14
C ALA A 80 -10.66 -20.45 13.40
N MET A 81 -10.80 -19.13 13.57
CA MET A 81 -12.13 -18.52 13.73
C MET A 81 -12.99 -18.64 12.46
N ARG A 82 -12.39 -18.54 11.27
CA ARG A 82 -13.10 -18.77 10.00
C ARG A 82 -13.63 -20.18 9.91
N GLU A 83 -12.84 -21.18 10.28
CA GLU A 83 -13.27 -22.57 10.25
C GLU A 83 -14.36 -22.84 11.29
N TRP A 84 -14.17 -22.36 12.52
CA TRP A 84 -15.17 -22.46 13.57
C TRP A 84 -16.51 -21.87 13.15
N LEU A 85 -16.52 -20.73 12.45
CA LEU A 85 -17.76 -20.10 11.93
C LEU A 85 -18.43 -20.90 10.81
N LYS A 86 -17.69 -21.68 10.01
CA LYS A 86 -18.30 -22.57 9.00
C LYS A 86 -19.02 -23.73 9.67
N GLU A 87 -18.39 -24.31 10.69
CA GLU A 87 -18.93 -25.44 11.44
C GLU A 87 -20.09 -25.03 12.36
N HIS A 88 -19.99 -23.83 12.96
CA HIS A 88 -20.94 -23.31 13.94
C HIS A 88 -21.68 -22.10 13.41
N SER A 89 -22.10 -22.15 12.14
CA SER A 89 -22.87 -21.07 11.53
C SER A 89 -24.01 -20.72 12.48
N PRO A 90 -23.98 -19.53 13.12
CA PRO A 90 -25.00 -19.19 14.09
C PRO A 90 -26.34 -19.23 13.35
N PRO A 91 -27.42 -19.72 13.99
CA PRO A 91 -28.75 -19.55 13.43
C PRO A 91 -28.89 -18.07 13.07
N ASP A 92 -29.35 -17.80 11.86
CA ASP A 92 -29.56 -16.44 11.34
C ASP A 92 -30.50 -15.70 12.29
N THR A 93 -29.91 -15.09 13.31
CA THR A 93 -30.63 -14.38 14.35
C THR A 93 -30.69 -12.97 13.80
N GLY A 94 -31.59 -12.80 12.83
CA GLY A 94 -32.06 -11.51 12.35
C GLY A 94 -32.67 -10.75 13.53
N THR A 95 -31.82 -10.13 14.34
CA THR A 95 -32.19 -9.13 15.32
C THR A 95 -31.39 -7.88 14.97
N HIS A 96 -31.82 -7.24 13.89
CA HIS A 96 -31.65 -5.80 13.76
C HIS A 96 -32.56 -5.16 14.82
N ARG A 97 -31.97 -4.61 15.88
CA ARG A 97 -32.59 -3.60 16.72
C ARG A 97 -31.76 -2.32 16.58
#